data_AF-A0A248LAP3-F1
#
_entry.id   AF-A0A248LAP3-F1
#
_cell.length_a   1.000
_cell.length_b   1.000
_cell.length_c   1.000
_cell.angle_alpha   90.00
_cell.angle_beta   90.00
_cell.angle_gamma   90.00
#
_symmetry.space_group_name_H-M   'P 1'
#
loop_
_entity.id
_entity.type
_entity.pdbx_description
1 polymer ?
#
loop_
_entity_poly.entity_id
_entity_poly.type
_entity_poly.pdbx_seq_one_letter_code
_entity_poly.pdbx_strand_id
1 'polypeptide(L)'
;MHRSLQALQYYTSHSEDDIIRLHERIRSSLASTVSLTDTMIRLTGDAPRVPFKQDTVTVDEWQNFLAGKHHESLADFYGMLVARPILTEDGPLEDDEPEAPATLSRSQRDDTPRRQKTKPIAPPRPKRKLPWGWIALLILCFLLGAAGTYIYSNYLASSKSSAPDATVEQPVAVEESTEDEKTNDKPEAKPDANVLYVNTRNSNIYRDEALTDVLYEADFGDGYRILEASDSISKVELTDELTGYIKNADTTKELSGDAIADETLLTWVNDNLDTSFVTETLIDLIGKSSAELNSLYAAPDRTFSDDVNDYLFYGNHFFTLQDDRVIAIDWSEADVTNDKLATLAPLQLESETTGLVMSNSYRLQRFAKDGTDLSRVRLAEQNL
;
A
#
# COMPACT_ATOMS: atom_id res chain seq x y z
N MET A 1 -4.21 -13.91 12.33
CA MET A 1 -3.62 -13.56 11.02
C MET A 1 -4.62 -13.93 9.94
N HIS A 2 -5.10 -12.94 9.20
CA HIS A 2 -6.06 -13.13 8.12
C HIS A 2 -5.44 -13.89 6.93
N ARG A 3 -6.26 -14.65 6.19
CA ARG A 3 -5.85 -15.44 5.01
C ARG A 3 -5.14 -14.59 3.95
N SER A 4 -5.55 -13.34 3.78
CA SER A 4 -4.95 -12.39 2.84
C SER A 4 -3.58 -11.91 3.28
N LEU A 5 -3.37 -11.62 4.56
CA LEU A 5 -2.06 -11.24 5.09
C LEU A 5 -1.07 -12.40 4.99
N GLN A 6 -1.48 -13.63 5.25
CA GLN A 6 -0.61 -14.80 5.12
C GLN A 6 -0.17 -15.00 3.66
N ALA A 7 -1.10 -14.86 2.71
CA ALA A 7 -0.79 -14.83 1.29
C ALA A 7 0.19 -13.69 0.96
N LEU A 8 -0.13 -12.45 1.35
CA LEU A 8 0.69 -11.27 1.09
C LEU A 8 2.10 -11.38 1.70
N GLN A 9 2.20 -11.89 2.93
CA GLN A 9 3.47 -12.14 3.60
C GLN A 9 4.27 -13.21 2.87
N TYR A 10 3.64 -14.29 2.40
CA TYR A 10 4.30 -15.31 1.61
C TYR A 10 4.86 -14.73 0.31
N TYR A 11 4.02 -13.98 -0.41
CA TYR A 11 4.35 -13.31 -1.66
C TYR A 11 5.42 -12.21 -1.55
N THR A 12 5.67 -11.67 -0.36
CA THR A 12 6.72 -10.66 -0.10
C THR A 12 7.97 -11.26 0.53
N SER A 13 7.93 -12.53 0.97
CA SER A 13 9.07 -13.20 1.63
C SER A 13 9.73 -14.30 0.78
N HIS A 14 9.12 -14.67 -0.35
CA HIS A 14 9.61 -15.74 -1.24
C HIS A 14 9.91 -15.19 -2.64
N SER A 15 10.84 -15.85 -3.34
CA SER A 15 11.17 -15.49 -4.72
C SER A 15 10.04 -15.86 -5.69
N GLU A 16 10.03 -15.23 -6.86
CA GLU A 16 9.05 -15.54 -7.92
C GLU A 16 9.09 -17.03 -8.31
N ASP A 17 10.29 -17.61 -8.44
CA ASP A 17 10.49 -19.03 -8.76
C ASP A 17 9.87 -19.95 -7.70
N ASP A 18 10.03 -19.62 -6.41
CA ASP A 18 9.45 -20.40 -5.31
C ASP A 18 7.92 -20.39 -5.32
N ILE A 19 7.35 -19.22 -5.64
CA ILE A 19 5.90 -19.01 -5.72
C ILE A 19 5.32 -19.75 -6.93
N ILE A 20 5.94 -19.63 -8.10
CA ILE A 20 5.55 -20.37 -9.32
C ILE A 20 5.58 -21.87 -9.03
N ARG A 21 6.66 -22.36 -8.43
CA ARG A 21 6.83 -23.76 -8.07
C ARG A 21 5.75 -24.22 -7.08
N LEU A 22 5.38 -23.41 -6.10
CA LEU A 22 4.27 -23.73 -5.19
C LEU A 22 2.95 -23.87 -5.96
N HIS A 23 2.63 -22.92 -6.84
CA HIS A 23 1.40 -22.95 -7.64
C HIS A 23 1.34 -24.16 -8.57
N GLU A 24 2.46 -24.55 -9.18
CA GLU A 24 2.57 -25.77 -9.97
C GLU A 24 2.37 -27.02 -9.13
N ARG A 25 2.92 -27.07 -7.92
CA ARG A 25 2.71 -28.18 -6.98
C ARG A 25 1.25 -28.31 -6.55
N ILE A 26 0.57 -27.20 -6.27
CA ILE A 26 -0.87 -27.18 -5.98
C ILE A 26 -1.64 -27.69 -7.19
N ARG A 27 -1.34 -27.19 -8.39
CA ARG A 27 -1.97 -27.61 -9.65
C ARG A 27 -1.82 -29.11 -9.90
N SER A 28 -0.61 -29.63 -9.78
CA SER A 28 -0.29 -31.06 -9.97
C SER A 28 -1.00 -31.94 -8.95
N SER A 29 -1.03 -31.50 -7.68
CA SER A 29 -1.73 -32.20 -6.62
C SER A 29 -3.24 -32.25 -6.87
N LEU A 30 -3.87 -31.11 -7.17
CA LEU A 30 -5.30 -31.00 -7.49
C LEU A 30 -5.69 -31.83 -8.71
N ALA A 31 -4.84 -31.92 -9.73
CA ALA A 31 -5.08 -32.77 -10.90
C ALA A 31 -5.21 -34.26 -10.55
N SER A 32 -4.66 -34.69 -9.41
CA SER A 32 -4.67 -36.09 -8.96
C SER A 32 -5.63 -36.38 -7.81
N THR A 33 -5.92 -35.42 -6.93
CA THR A 33 -6.77 -35.61 -5.74
C THR A 33 -8.15 -34.98 -5.88
N VAL A 34 -8.25 -33.84 -6.57
CA VAL A 34 -9.41 -32.95 -6.59
C VAL A 34 -9.86 -32.49 -5.17
N SER A 35 -9.08 -32.79 -4.13
CA SER A 35 -9.37 -32.48 -2.72
C SER A 35 -8.34 -31.53 -2.14
N LEU A 36 -8.79 -30.40 -1.60
CA LEU A 36 -7.96 -29.41 -0.93
C LEU A 36 -7.31 -29.98 0.33
N THR A 37 -8.04 -30.80 1.10
CA THR A 37 -7.52 -31.49 2.28
C THR A 37 -6.35 -32.40 1.92
N ASP A 38 -6.52 -33.26 0.91
CA ASP A 38 -5.46 -34.16 0.47
C ASP A 38 -4.27 -33.40 -0.12
N THR A 39 -4.55 -32.32 -0.87
CA THR A 39 -3.50 -31.46 -1.40
C THR A 39 -2.70 -30.79 -0.28
N MET A 40 -3.34 -30.31 0.78
CA MET A 40 -2.67 -29.68 1.90
C MET A 40 -1.78 -30.67 2.67
N ILE A 41 -2.27 -31.90 2.89
CA ILE A 41 -1.50 -32.99 3.51
C ILE A 41 -0.28 -33.34 2.66
N ARG A 42 -0.41 -33.42 1.34
CA ARG A 42 0.73 -33.72 0.45
C ARG A 42 1.80 -32.63 0.46
N LEU A 43 1.39 -31.37 0.59
CA LEU A 43 2.32 -30.24 0.53
C LEU A 43 2.96 -29.91 1.88
N THR A 44 2.28 -30.17 2.99
CA THR A 44 2.74 -29.77 4.34
C THR A 44 2.96 -30.95 5.30
N GLY A 45 2.46 -32.14 4.97
CA GLY A 45 2.43 -33.30 5.86
C GLY A 45 1.28 -33.28 6.88
N ASP A 46 0.57 -32.15 7.00
CA ASP A 46 -0.46 -31.94 8.02
C ASP A 46 -1.85 -31.76 7.41
N ALA A 47 -2.86 -32.25 8.14
CA ALA A 47 -4.26 -32.00 7.82
C ALA A 47 -4.66 -30.53 8.13
N PRO A 48 -5.71 -30.00 7.46
CA PRO A 48 -6.25 -28.68 7.77
C PRO A 48 -6.77 -28.65 9.22
N ARG A 49 -6.49 -27.55 9.93
CA ARG A 49 -6.93 -27.38 11.32
C ARG A 49 -8.45 -27.20 11.39
N VAL A 50 -9.02 -26.63 10.33
CA VAL A 50 -10.46 -26.43 10.14
C VAL A 50 -10.80 -27.04 8.77
N PRO A 51 -11.82 -27.90 8.66
CA PRO A 51 -12.25 -28.44 7.38
C PRO A 51 -12.64 -27.32 6.41
N PHE A 52 -12.32 -27.49 5.12
CA PHE A 52 -12.73 -26.54 4.09
C PHE A 52 -14.24 -26.61 3.87
N LYS A 53 -14.89 -25.46 3.64
CA LYS A 53 -16.33 -25.39 3.33
C LYS A 53 -16.65 -26.17 2.04
N GLN A 54 -15.79 -26.06 1.04
CA GLN A 54 -15.79 -26.86 -0.17
C GLN A 54 -14.42 -27.52 -0.31
N ASP A 55 -14.36 -28.84 -0.12
CA ASP A 55 -13.11 -29.59 -0.23
C ASP A 55 -12.77 -29.99 -1.67
N THR A 56 -13.79 -30.15 -2.52
CA THR A 56 -13.61 -30.58 -3.91
C THR A 56 -13.47 -29.39 -4.86
N VAL A 57 -12.30 -29.25 -5.48
CA VAL A 57 -11.97 -28.14 -6.40
C VAL A 57 -11.17 -28.65 -7.59
N THR A 58 -11.47 -28.11 -8.77
CA THR A 58 -10.83 -28.44 -10.04
C THR A 58 -9.60 -27.58 -10.33
N VAL A 59 -8.77 -28.03 -11.26
CA VAL A 59 -7.62 -27.25 -11.76
C VAL A 59 -8.07 -25.95 -12.44
N ASP A 60 -9.22 -25.95 -13.12
CA ASP A 60 -9.75 -24.76 -13.79
C ASP A 60 -10.22 -23.72 -12.78
N GLU A 61 -10.85 -24.13 -11.67
CA GLU A 61 -11.21 -23.23 -10.56
C GLU A 61 -9.98 -22.63 -9.90
N TRP A 62 -8.91 -23.42 -9.74
CA TRP A 62 -7.61 -22.92 -9.27
C TRP A 62 -7.00 -21.86 -10.19
N GLN A 63 -7.00 -22.09 -11.51
CA GLN A 63 -6.50 -21.11 -12.48
C GLN A 63 -7.35 -19.83 -12.49
N ASN A 64 -8.67 -19.97 -12.41
CA ASN A 64 -9.59 -18.84 -12.30
C ASN A 64 -9.34 -18.01 -11.03
N PHE A 65 -9.04 -18.68 -9.91
CA PHE A 65 -8.67 -18.03 -8.66
C PHE A 65 -7.36 -17.26 -8.79
N LEU A 66 -6.33 -17.83 -9.42
CA LEU A 66 -5.08 -17.12 -9.71
C LEU A 66 -5.27 -15.93 -10.67
N ALA A 67 -6.27 -15.99 -11.55
CA ALA A 67 -6.66 -14.90 -12.44
C ALA A 67 -7.52 -13.83 -11.76
N GLY A 68 -7.67 -13.86 -10.43
CA GLY A 68 -8.38 -12.83 -9.66
C GLY A 68 -9.88 -13.09 -9.46
N LYS A 69 -10.42 -14.25 -9.86
CA LYS A 69 -11.81 -14.57 -9.53
C LYS A 69 -11.94 -15.04 -8.09
N HIS A 70 -12.86 -14.42 -7.35
CA HIS A 70 -13.10 -14.77 -5.96
C HIS A 70 -13.55 -16.24 -5.81
N HIS A 71 -12.88 -16.99 -4.93
CA HIS A 71 -13.26 -18.34 -4.54
C HIS A 71 -12.92 -18.57 -3.06
N GLU A 72 -13.94 -18.59 -2.21
CA GLU A 72 -13.79 -18.57 -0.74
C GLU A 72 -12.93 -19.73 -0.20
N SER A 73 -13.23 -20.97 -0.61
CA SER A 73 -12.47 -22.15 -0.12
C SER A 73 -11.04 -22.22 -0.63
N LEU A 74 -10.74 -21.65 -1.80
CA LEU A 74 -9.37 -21.57 -2.32
C LEU A 74 -8.57 -20.47 -1.60
N ALA A 75 -9.20 -19.36 -1.25
CA ALA A 75 -8.58 -18.32 -0.42
C ALA A 75 -8.24 -18.87 0.98
N ASP A 76 -9.16 -19.62 1.60
CA ASP A 76 -8.92 -20.27 2.90
C ASP A 76 -7.80 -21.32 2.82
N PHE A 77 -7.85 -22.18 1.80
CA PHE A 77 -6.81 -23.17 1.55
C PHE A 77 -5.45 -22.52 1.37
N TYR A 78 -5.34 -21.51 0.50
CA TYR A 78 -4.06 -20.89 0.19
C TYR A 78 -3.48 -20.16 1.40
N GLY A 79 -4.29 -19.38 2.12
CA GLY A 79 -3.86 -18.73 3.37
C GLY A 79 -3.35 -19.73 4.41
N MET A 80 -4.08 -20.83 4.63
CA MET A 80 -3.64 -21.89 5.56
C MET A 80 -2.39 -22.62 5.11
N LEU A 81 -2.21 -22.82 3.80
CA LEU A 81 -1.08 -23.52 3.22
C LEU A 81 0.21 -22.73 3.41
N VAL A 82 0.21 -21.45 3.05
CA VAL A 82 1.40 -20.59 3.09
C VAL A 82 1.81 -20.19 4.51
N ALA A 83 0.92 -20.37 5.47
CA ALA A 83 1.21 -20.17 6.90
C ALA A 83 1.98 -21.34 7.54
N ARG A 84 2.26 -22.41 6.78
CA ARG A 84 2.90 -23.63 7.30
C ARG A 84 4.21 -23.91 6.57
N PRO A 85 5.14 -24.63 7.22
CA PRO A 85 6.31 -25.19 6.55
C PRO A 85 5.86 -26.10 5.40
N ILE A 86 6.19 -25.70 4.17
CA ILE A 86 5.95 -26.52 2.99
C ILE A 86 7.08 -27.55 2.91
N LEU A 87 6.73 -28.82 2.71
CA LEU A 87 7.72 -29.89 2.57
C LEU A 87 8.63 -29.60 1.38
N THR A 88 9.94 -29.58 1.64
CA THR A 88 10.99 -29.55 0.63
C THR A 88 11.03 -30.89 -0.12
N GLU A 89 11.25 -30.86 -1.42
CA GLU A 89 11.48 -32.10 -2.19
C GLU A 89 12.74 -32.80 -1.67
N ASP A 90 12.60 -34.05 -1.20
CA ASP A 90 13.70 -34.99 -1.10
C ASP A 90 13.98 -35.54 -2.52
N GLY A 91 14.69 -34.76 -3.33
CA GLY A 91 15.11 -35.19 -4.66
C GLY A 91 15.95 -34.12 -5.37
N PRO A 92 17.10 -34.49 -5.98
CA PRO A 92 17.89 -33.54 -6.74
C PRO A 92 17.11 -33.06 -7.97
N LEU A 93 17.39 -31.82 -8.36
CA LEU A 93 16.90 -31.18 -9.58
C LEU A 93 17.10 -32.13 -10.77
N GLU A 94 16.00 -32.59 -11.38
CA GLU A 94 16.07 -33.08 -12.75
C GLU A 94 16.27 -31.83 -13.62
N ASP A 95 17.53 -31.53 -13.91
CA ASP A 95 17.86 -30.72 -15.07
C ASP A 95 17.18 -31.39 -16.27
N ASP A 96 16.43 -30.61 -17.06
CA ASP A 96 15.86 -31.01 -18.34
C ASP A 96 16.99 -31.44 -19.30
N GLU A 97 17.48 -32.67 -19.17
CA GLU A 97 18.19 -33.36 -20.24
C GLU A 97 17.17 -34.14 -21.08
N PRO A 98 17.11 -33.90 -22.40
CA PRO A 98 16.20 -34.64 -23.27
C PRO A 98 16.62 -36.12 -23.30
N GLU A 99 15.64 -37.00 -23.08
CA GLU A 99 15.77 -38.45 -23.21
C GLU A 99 16.56 -38.83 -24.47
N ALA A 100 17.69 -39.53 -24.27
CA ALA A 100 18.30 -40.34 -25.31
C ALA A 100 18.38 -41.79 -24.82
N PRO A 101 17.90 -42.78 -25.61
CA PRO A 101 17.80 -44.15 -25.15
C PRO A 101 19.17 -44.82 -25.06
N ALA A 102 19.24 -45.78 -24.15
CA ALA A 102 20.40 -46.59 -23.82
C ALA A 102 21.09 -47.24 -25.04
N THR A 103 22.40 -47.08 -25.15
CA THR A 103 23.28 -48.09 -25.75
C THR A 103 24.63 -48.17 -25.03
N LEU A 104 24.98 -49.37 -24.59
CA LEU A 104 26.30 -49.78 -24.11
C LEU A 104 27.33 -49.74 -25.27
N SER A 105 28.53 -49.17 -25.07
CA SER A 105 29.82 -49.78 -25.46
C SER A 105 31.05 -48.86 -25.26
N ARG A 106 31.91 -49.28 -24.33
CA ARG A 106 33.36 -49.56 -24.46
C ARG A 106 34.27 -48.66 -25.35
N SER A 107 35.27 -48.08 -24.65
CA SER A 107 36.66 -47.75 -25.05
C SER A 107 36.95 -46.74 -26.17
N GLN A 108 37.65 -45.65 -25.85
CA GLN A 108 39.05 -45.42 -26.29
C GLN A 108 39.67 -44.18 -25.64
N ARG A 109 40.99 -44.24 -25.47
CA ARG A 109 41.92 -43.26 -24.91
C ARG A 109 42.52 -42.43 -26.06
N ASP A 110 42.81 -41.15 -25.84
CA ASP A 110 44.14 -40.51 -26.04
C ASP A 110 44.09 -38.98 -26.24
N ASP A 111 44.98 -38.31 -25.48
CA ASP A 111 45.84 -37.16 -25.77
C ASP A 111 45.33 -35.75 -26.20
N THR A 112 45.42 -34.80 -25.24
CA THR A 112 46.04 -33.43 -25.19
C THR A 112 46.02 -32.43 -26.40
N PRO A 113 46.37 -31.11 -26.27
CA PRO A 113 46.49 -30.18 -25.11
C PRO A 113 45.86 -28.76 -25.28
N ARG A 114 45.68 -28.10 -24.11
CA ARG A 114 45.85 -26.66 -23.75
C ARG A 114 45.96 -25.59 -24.85
N ARG A 115 45.02 -24.62 -24.86
CA ARG A 115 45.22 -23.28 -25.47
C ARG A 115 44.60 -22.14 -24.64
N GLN A 116 45.46 -21.20 -24.23
CA GLN A 116 45.14 -19.94 -23.58
C GLN A 116 44.29 -19.03 -24.49
N LYS A 117 43.32 -18.29 -23.91
CA LYS A 117 42.75 -17.09 -24.53
C LYS A 117 42.63 -15.94 -23.54
N THR A 118 43.24 -14.85 -23.96
CA THR A 118 43.43 -13.52 -23.39
C THR A 118 42.12 -12.73 -23.32
N LYS A 119 41.92 -11.96 -22.24
CA LYS A 119 40.88 -10.92 -22.12
C LYS A 119 41.24 -9.67 -22.94
N PRO A 120 40.30 -9.01 -23.64
CA PRO A 120 40.50 -7.66 -24.16
C PRO A 120 39.94 -6.60 -23.19
N ILE A 121 40.73 -5.54 -22.98
CA ILE A 121 40.41 -4.32 -22.21
C ILE A 121 39.58 -3.39 -23.10
N ALA A 122 38.47 -2.84 -22.58
CA ALA A 122 37.63 -1.86 -23.26
C ALA A 122 38.12 -0.41 -23.05
N PRO A 123 38.02 0.49 -24.05
CA PRO A 123 38.47 1.89 -23.96
C PRO A 123 37.47 2.82 -23.25
N PRO A 124 37.91 3.99 -22.73
CA PRO A 124 37.09 4.88 -21.90
C PRO A 124 36.10 5.74 -22.72
N ARG A 125 34.87 5.89 -22.21
CA ARG A 125 33.81 6.72 -22.81
C ARG A 125 33.96 8.22 -22.45
N PRO A 126 33.61 9.15 -23.35
CA PRO A 126 33.74 10.59 -23.12
C PRO A 126 32.56 11.18 -22.32
N LYS A 127 32.86 12.14 -21.42
CA LYS A 127 31.87 12.89 -20.62
C LYS A 127 31.09 13.88 -21.49
N ARG A 128 29.75 13.83 -21.47
CA ARG A 128 28.85 14.82 -22.11
C ARG A 128 28.81 16.12 -21.29
N LYS A 129 28.87 17.27 -21.95
CA LYS A 129 28.72 18.61 -21.35
C LYS A 129 27.24 19.01 -21.38
N LEU A 130 26.71 19.50 -20.25
CA LEU A 130 25.34 20.01 -20.11
C LEU A 130 25.15 21.32 -20.90
N PRO A 131 24.01 21.52 -21.58
CA PRO A 131 23.74 22.73 -22.36
C PRO A 131 23.22 23.87 -21.46
N TRP A 132 24.10 24.82 -21.19
CA TRP A 132 23.89 26.01 -20.34
C TRP A 132 22.68 26.90 -20.74
N GLY A 133 22.13 26.72 -21.94
CA GLY A 133 20.95 27.45 -22.42
C GLY A 133 19.64 27.13 -21.69
N TRP A 134 19.50 25.93 -21.11
CA TRP A 134 18.28 25.55 -20.38
C TRP A 134 18.18 26.21 -19.00
N ILE A 135 19.32 26.48 -18.35
CA ILE A 135 19.37 27.12 -17.04
C ILE A 135 18.95 28.61 -17.15
N ALA A 136 19.33 29.28 -18.24
CA ALA A 136 18.92 30.66 -18.49
C ALA A 136 17.40 30.80 -18.74
N LEU A 137 16.76 29.79 -19.36
CA LEU A 137 15.33 29.77 -19.60
C LEU A 137 14.54 29.62 -18.28
N LEU A 138 15.01 28.74 -17.38
CA LEU A 138 14.36 28.54 -16.07
C LEU A 138 14.42 29.80 -15.18
N ILE A 139 15.53 30.53 -15.22
CA ILE A 139 15.66 31.79 -14.47
C ILE A 139 14.72 32.88 -15.04
N LEU A 140 14.56 32.94 -16.37
CA LEU A 140 13.64 33.89 -17.00
C LEU A 140 12.17 33.59 -16.67
N CYS A 141 11.76 32.31 -16.65
CA CYS A 141 10.42 31.90 -16.25
C CYS A 141 10.13 32.21 -14.78
N PHE A 142 11.11 32.03 -13.90
CA PHE A 142 10.98 32.35 -12.48
C PHE A 142 10.78 33.86 -12.25
N LEU A 143 11.51 34.71 -12.98
CA LEU A 143 11.35 36.18 -12.89
C LEU A 143 10.00 36.67 -13.45
N LEU A 144 9.48 36.04 -14.50
CA LEU A 144 8.16 36.36 -15.05
C LEU A 144 7.02 35.90 -14.12
N GLY A 145 7.17 34.74 -13.47
CA GLY A 145 6.21 34.24 -12.48
C GLY A 145 6.11 35.12 -11.23
N ALA A 146 7.26 35.56 -10.69
CA ALA A 146 7.30 36.43 -9.52
C ALA A 146 6.74 37.85 -9.79
N ALA A 147 6.92 38.38 -11.00
CA ALA A 147 6.33 39.65 -11.40
C ALA A 147 4.81 39.55 -11.59
N GLY A 148 4.31 38.42 -12.10
CA GLY A 148 2.88 38.17 -12.31
C GLY A 148 2.08 38.10 -11.00
N THR A 149 2.59 37.39 -10.00
CA THR A 149 1.93 37.24 -8.69
C THR A 149 1.92 38.53 -7.88
N TYR A 150 2.98 39.35 -7.99
CA TYR A 150 3.07 40.64 -7.30
C TYR A 150 2.10 41.70 -7.86
N ILE A 151 1.88 41.73 -9.18
CA ILE A 151 0.90 42.64 -9.81
C ILE A 151 -0.53 42.18 -9.51
N TYR A 152 -0.79 40.87 -9.54
CA TYR A 152 -2.12 40.30 -9.28
C TYR A 152 -2.59 40.56 -7.84
N SER A 153 -1.70 40.38 -6.85
CA SER A 153 -2.04 40.58 -5.43
C SER A 153 -2.27 42.04 -5.06
N ASN A 154 -1.50 42.98 -5.63
CA ASN A 154 -1.60 44.40 -5.25
C ASN A 154 -2.64 45.22 -6.05
N TYR A 155 -2.91 44.88 -7.31
CA TYR A 155 -3.77 45.73 -8.16
C TYR A 155 -5.09 45.07 -8.59
N LEU A 156 -5.14 43.74 -8.73
CA LEU A 156 -6.33 43.03 -9.23
C LEU A 156 -7.17 42.42 -8.11
N ALA A 157 -6.57 41.93 -7.03
CA ALA A 157 -7.30 41.36 -5.89
C ALA A 157 -7.88 42.42 -4.92
N SER A 158 -7.40 43.67 -4.95
CA SER A 158 -7.85 44.74 -4.04
C SER A 158 -8.99 45.62 -4.60
N SER A 159 -9.44 45.40 -5.84
CA SER A 159 -10.49 46.23 -6.47
C SER A 159 -11.79 45.47 -6.73
N LYS A 160 -12.47 45.02 -5.66
CA LYS A 160 -13.92 44.73 -5.71
C LYS A 160 -14.55 44.69 -4.31
N SER A 161 -14.77 45.88 -3.74
CA SER A 161 -15.93 46.11 -2.88
C SER A 161 -16.68 47.30 -3.45
N SER A 162 -17.85 47.03 -4.02
CA SER A 162 -18.79 48.04 -4.50
C SER A 162 -20.18 47.56 -4.13
N ALA A 163 -20.71 48.10 -3.04
CA ALA A 163 -22.11 48.52 -2.96
C ALA A 163 -22.28 49.55 -1.80
N PRO A 164 -23.24 50.47 -1.92
CA PRO A 164 -23.13 51.82 -1.38
C PRO A 164 -23.85 52.07 -0.05
N ASP A 165 -23.44 53.19 0.56
CA ASP A 165 -24.08 54.08 1.54
C ASP A 165 -25.21 53.56 2.46
N ALA A 166 -24.89 53.60 3.75
CA ALA A 166 -25.85 53.74 4.83
C ALA A 166 -26.32 55.21 4.96
N THR A 167 -27.30 55.39 5.85
CA THR A 167 -27.78 56.63 6.51
C THR A 167 -28.86 57.42 5.73
N VAL A 168 -29.99 57.87 6.30
CA VAL A 168 -30.51 58.12 7.66
C VAL A 168 -32.05 58.12 7.55
N GLU A 169 -32.81 57.65 8.54
CA GLU A 169 -33.98 58.37 9.13
C GLU A 169 -34.36 57.69 10.45
N GLN A 170 -34.13 58.39 11.58
CA GLN A 170 -34.80 58.17 12.87
C GLN A 170 -36.24 58.72 12.76
N PRO A 171 -37.24 58.15 13.46
CA PRO A 171 -37.52 58.61 14.83
C PRO A 171 -38.17 57.60 15.83
N VAL A 172 -37.80 57.78 17.11
CA VAL A 172 -38.66 57.85 18.33
C VAL A 172 -39.50 56.64 18.78
N ALA A 173 -38.99 55.99 19.84
CA ALA A 173 -39.57 55.67 21.16
C ALA A 173 -40.89 54.86 21.37
N VAL A 174 -40.77 53.89 22.30
CA VAL A 174 -41.65 53.52 23.45
C VAL A 174 -42.20 52.07 23.48
N GLU A 175 -41.86 51.41 24.61
CA GLU A 175 -42.52 50.35 25.39
C GLU A 175 -42.28 48.83 25.19
N GLU A 176 -42.32 48.19 26.35
CA GLU A 176 -41.87 46.86 26.78
C GLU A 176 -42.56 45.69 26.07
N SER A 177 -41.83 44.60 25.84
CA SER A 177 -42.14 43.28 26.45
C SER A 177 -41.20 42.16 26.00
N THR A 178 -40.80 41.36 26.99
CA THR A 178 -40.44 39.93 26.98
C THR A 178 -39.13 39.45 26.34
N GLU A 179 -38.27 38.94 27.24
CA GLU A 179 -37.42 37.72 27.17
C GLU A 179 -36.94 37.25 25.78
N ASP A 180 -35.62 37.25 25.57
CA ASP A 180 -34.92 36.07 25.05
C ASP A 180 -33.40 36.18 25.27
N GLU A 181 -32.79 35.02 25.53
CA GLU A 181 -31.41 34.78 25.94
C GLU A 181 -30.36 35.39 25.00
N LYS A 182 -29.35 36.02 25.61
CA LYS A 182 -28.06 36.26 24.96
C LYS A 182 -27.28 34.95 24.89
N THR A 183 -27.38 34.23 23.78
CA THR A 183 -26.33 33.29 23.38
C THR A 183 -25.19 34.08 22.75
N ASN A 184 -24.02 33.94 23.38
CA ASN A 184 -22.76 34.54 23.00
C ASN A 184 -22.25 33.81 21.75
N ASP A 185 -22.30 34.45 20.57
CA ASP A 185 -21.67 33.96 19.34
C ASP A 185 -20.14 33.93 19.52
N LYS A 186 -19.68 32.84 20.13
CA LYS A 186 -18.32 32.37 20.04
C LYS A 186 -18.12 31.86 18.61
N PRO A 187 -16.99 32.17 17.93
CA PRO A 187 -16.70 31.58 16.64
C PRO A 187 -16.79 30.05 16.76
N GLU A 188 -17.63 29.43 15.92
CA GLU A 188 -17.69 27.98 15.79
C GLU A 188 -16.27 27.45 15.59
N ALA A 189 -15.86 26.61 16.52
CA ALA A 189 -14.66 25.81 16.38
C ALA A 189 -14.83 24.96 15.11
N LYS A 190 -13.74 24.83 14.33
CA LYS A 190 -13.65 23.84 13.25
C LYS A 190 -14.11 22.48 13.80
N PRO A 191 -14.89 21.68 13.04
CA PRO A 191 -15.39 20.40 13.54
C PRO A 191 -14.20 19.54 13.99
N ASP A 192 -14.21 19.13 15.26
CA ASP A 192 -13.26 18.16 15.78
C ASP A 192 -13.37 16.90 14.93
N ALA A 193 -12.30 16.56 14.20
CA ALA A 193 -12.27 15.38 13.36
C ALA A 193 -12.43 14.14 14.25
N ASN A 194 -13.62 13.52 14.23
CA ASN A 194 -13.96 12.32 14.99
C ASN A 194 -13.33 11.09 14.31
N VAL A 195 -12.00 11.06 14.26
CA VAL A 195 -11.20 10.04 13.60
C VAL A 195 -10.61 9.10 14.63
N LEU A 196 -10.57 7.82 14.27
CA LEU A 196 -9.93 6.75 15.02
C LEU A 196 -8.73 6.24 14.23
N TYR A 197 -7.55 6.19 14.84
CA TYR A 197 -6.34 5.67 14.23
C TYR A 197 -5.99 4.30 14.80
N VAL A 198 -5.59 3.36 13.94
CA VAL A 198 -5.12 2.03 14.38
C VAL A 198 -3.76 2.18 15.08
N ASN A 199 -3.63 1.69 16.32
CA ASN A 199 -2.40 1.81 17.12
C ASN A 199 -1.64 0.49 17.33
N THR A 200 -2.22 -0.63 16.91
CA THR A 200 -1.55 -1.92 16.79
C THR A 200 -0.97 -2.09 15.39
N ARG A 201 -0.05 -3.04 15.21
CA ARG A 201 0.54 -3.33 13.89
C ARG A 201 -0.52 -3.55 12.81
N ASN A 202 -1.57 -4.28 13.17
CA ASN A 202 -2.78 -4.47 12.40
C ASN A 202 -3.98 -4.62 13.35
N SER A 203 -5.19 -4.32 12.87
CA SER A 203 -6.43 -4.59 13.59
C SER A 203 -7.52 -5.04 12.61
N ASN A 204 -8.32 -6.01 13.03
CA ASN A 204 -9.46 -6.45 12.23
C ASN A 204 -10.62 -5.46 12.36
N ILE A 205 -11.21 -5.12 11.22
CA ILE A 205 -12.51 -4.51 11.11
C ILE A 205 -13.52 -5.61 10.77
N TYR A 206 -14.63 -5.64 11.49
CA TYR A 206 -15.65 -6.68 11.43
C TYR A 206 -16.94 -6.17 10.77
N ARG A 207 -17.69 -7.07 10.15
CA ARG A 207 -19.01 -6.74 9.58
C ARG A 207 -20.08 -6.55 10.66
N ASP A 208 -19.88 -7.18 11.82
CA ASP A 208 -20.83 -7.20 12.92
C ASP A 208 -20.23 -6.67 14.23
N GLU A 209 -21.10 -6.11 15.08
CA GLU A 209 -20.73 -5.59 16.40
C GLU A 209 -20.27 -6.68 17.38
N ALA A 210 -20.64 -7.95 17.16
CA ALA A 210 -20.17 -9.06 17.99
C ALA A 210 -18.73 -9.50 17.66
N LEU A 211 -18.10 -8.87 16.65
CA LEU A 211 -16.71 -9.11 16.22
C LEU A 211 -16.45 -10.55 15.78
N THR A 212 -17.40 -11.12 15.04
CA THR A 212 -17.35 -12.54 14.64
C THR A 212 -16.97 -12.75 13.17
N ASP A 213 -17.34 -11.82 12.29
CA ASP A 213 -17.09 -11.88 10.86
C ASP A 213 -16.13 -10.76 10.43
N VAL A 214 -14.91 -11.13 10.06
CA VAL A 214 -13.87 -10.15 9.66
C VAL A 214 -14.18 -9.65 8.25
N LEU A 215 -14.30 -8.34 8.12
CA LEU A 215 -14.48 -7.63 6.85
C LEU A 215 -13.12 -7.30 6.20
N TYR A 216 -12.22 -6.74 7.01
CA TYR A 216 -10.99 -6.11 6.52
C TYR A 216 -9.93 -6.11 7.64
N GLU A 217 -8.65 -6.11 7.29
CA GLU A 217 -7.55 -5.97 8.25
C GLU A 217 -6.87 -4.62 8.00
N ALA A 218 -7.09 -3.66 8.90
CA ALA A 218 -6.54 -2.32 8.82
C ALA A 218 -5.09 -2.30 9.32
N ASP A 219 -4.26 -1.48 8.67
CA ASP A 219 -2.85 -1.34 9.01
C ASP A 219 -2.64 -0.25 10.08
N PHE A 220 -1.56 -0.39 10.87
CA PHE A 220 -1.12 0.62 11.83
C PHE A 220 -1.12 2.03 11.24
N GLY A 221 -1.74 2.99 11.91
CA GLY A 221 -1.80 4.39 11.49
C GLY A 221 -2.87 4.72 10.45
N ASP A 222 -3.63 3.73 9.95
CA ASP A 222 -4.82 4.02 9.17
C ASP A 222 -5.86 4.73 10.05
N GLY A 223 -6.44 5.80 9.51
CA GLY A 223 -7.46 6.60 10.17
C GLY A 223 -8.83 6.33 9.57
N TYR A 224 -9.85 6.26 10.42
CA TYR A 224 -11.24 6.07 9.98
C TYR A 224 -12.19 7.03 10.70
N ARG A 225 -13.18 7.55 9.96
CA ARG A 225 -14.23 8.38 10.54
C ARG A 225 -15.15 7.52 11.40
N ILE A 226 -15.36 7.96 12.64
CA ILE A 226 -16.24 7.29 13.59
C ILE A 226 -17.69 7.68 13.30
N LEU A 227 -18.53 6.67 13.09
CA LEU A 227 -19.97 6.84 12.88
C LEU A 227 -20.73 6.68 14.20
N GLU A 228 -20.38 5.64 14.96
CA GLU A 228 -20.97 5.32 16.27
C GLU A 228 -19.87 4.79 17.18
N ALA A 229 -19.90 5.12 18.47
CA ALA A 229 -18.89 4.64 19.43
C ALA A 229 -19.53 4.16 20.73
N SER A 230 -19.04 3.02 21.21
CA SER A 230 -19.28 2.49 22.56
C SER A 230 -17.95 2.47 23.34
N ASP A 231 -17.97 1.96 24.57
CA ASP A 231 -16.74 1.86 25.39
C ASP A 231 -15.70 0.92 24.77
N SER A 232 -16.12 -0.20 24.16
CA SER A 232 -15.20 -1.24 23.67
C SER A 232 -15.05 -1.30 22.15
N ILE A 233 -16.03 -0.80 21.40
CA ILE A 233 -16.11 -0.95 19.95
C ILE A 233 -16.58 0.37 19.32
N SER A 234 -16.02 0.71 18.17
CA SER A 234 -16.48 1.80 17.32
C SER A 234 -16.93 1.27 15.97
N LYS A 235 -18.04 1.80 15.45
CA LYS A 235 -18.44 1.66 14.06
C LYS A 235 -17.78 2.76 13.25
N VAL A 236 -17.10 2.37 12.19
CA VAL A 236 -16.27 3.24 11.36
C VAL A 236 -16.67 3.14 9.89
N GLU A 237 -16.42 4.22 9.16
CA GLU A 237 -16.57 4.28 7.70
C GLU A 237 -15.29 3.79 7.03
N LEU A 238 -15.40 2.83 6.11
CA LEU A 238 -14.28 2.32 5.29
C LEU A 238 -14.32 2.93 3.88
N THR A 239 -15.51 3.08 3.32
CA THR A 239 -15.82 3.78 2.06
C THR A 239 -17.17 4.49 2.22
N ASP A 240 -17.58 5.30 1.24
CA ASP A 240 -18.88 5.97 1.22
C ASP A 240 -20.07 5.01 1.38
N GLU A 241 -19.91 3.74 1.00
CA GLU A 241 -20.98 2.71 1.03
C GLU A 241 -20.71 1.59 2.04
N LEU A 242 -19.51 1.51 2.61
CA LEU A 242 -19.07 0.40 3.45
C LEU A 242 -18.68 0.87 4.85
N THR A 243 -19.29 0.24 5.86
CA THR A 243 -18.99 0.48 7.27
C THR A 243 -18.61 -0.82 7.97
N GLY A 244 -17.88 -0.73 9.08
CA GLY A 244 -17.49 -1.88 9.86
C GLY A 244 -17.23 -1.52 11.32
N TYR A 245 -16.89 -2.52 12.12
CA TYR A 245 -16.71 -2.41 13.57
C TYR A 245 -15.27 -2.73 13.96
N ILE A 246 -14.65 -1.88 14.76
CA ILE A 246 -13.26 -2.04 15.23
C ILE A 246 -13.19 -1.95 16.75
N LYS A 247 -12.27 -2.71 17.35
CA LYS A 247 -12.03 -2.68 18.80
C LYS A 247 -11.33 -1.39 19.19
N ASN A 248 -11.89 -0.65 20.15
CA ASN A 248 -11.29 0.58 20.63
C ASN A 248 -9.90 0.36 21.25
N ALA A 249 -9.67 -0.82 21.85
CA ALA A 249 -8.39 -1.18 22.46
C ALA A 249 -7.22 -1.25 21.46
N ASP A 250 -7.51 -1.44 20.17
CA ASP A 250 -6.51 -1.52 19.10
C ASP A 250 -6.30 -0.16 18.41
N THR A 251 -6.83 0.91 19.01
CA THR A 251 -6.95 2.22 18.35
C THR A 251 -6.72 3.38 19.30
N THR A 252 -6.51 4.56 18.73
CA THR A 252 -6.34 5.82 19.46
C THR A 252 -7.04 6.96 18.73
N LYS A 253 -7.51 7.95 19.48
CA LYS A 253 -7.93 9.26 18.92
C LYS A 253 -6.81 10.31 19.01
N GLU A 254 -5.74 9.98 19.73
CA GLU A 254 -4.66 10.89 20.04
C GLU A 254 -3.43 10.54 19.22
N LEU A 255 -2.92 11.55 18.51
CA LEU A 255 -1.63 11.54 17.83
C LEU A 255 -0.71 12.56 18.51
N SER A 256 0.56 12.24 18.61
CA SER A 256 1.57 13.13 19.18
C SER A 256 2.02 14.16 18.15
N GLY A 257 2.12 15.44 18.51
CA GLY A 257 2.65 16.48 17.63
C GLY A 257 1.76 16.83 16.44
N ASP A 258 2.12 17.92 15.75
CA ASP A 258 1.36 18.45 14.63
C ASP A 258 1.77 17.80 13.30
N ALA A 259 0.85 17.79 12.34
CA ALA A 259 1.13 17.40 10.97
C ALA A 259 2.20 18.31 10.33
N ILE A 260 3.08 17.72 9.52
CA ILE A 260 4.11 18.45 8.78
C ILE A 260 3.60 18.96 7.43
N ALA A 261 4.41 19.75 6.72
CA ALA A 261 4.07 20.18 5.37
C ALA A 261 4.18 19.01 4.37
N ASP A 262 3.22 18.90 3.44
CA ASP A 262 3.19 17.85 2.41
C ASP A 262 4.49 17.82 1.60
N GLU A 263 5.02 19.00 1.22
CA GLU A 263 6.30 19.11 0.49
C GLU A 263 7.48 18.49 1.26
N THR A 264 7.51 18.65 2.59
CA THR A 264 8.57 18.08 3.42
C THR A 264 8.48 16.56 3.45
N LEU A 265 7.28 16.01 3.62
CA LEU A 265 7.03 14.57 3.58
C LEU A 265 7.40 13.97 2.22
N LEU A 266 6.90 14.56 1.13
CA LEU A 266 7.11 14.08 -0.23
C LEU A 266 8.58 14.19 -0.68
N THR A 267 9.29 15.24 -0.26
CA THR A 267 10.74 15.36 -0.49
C THR A 267 11.49 14.24 0.21
N TRP A 268 11.15 13.95 1.47
CA TRP A 268 11.78 12.86 2.21
C TRP A 268 11.54 11.51 1.53
N VAL A 269 10.32 11.25 1.04
CA VAL A 269 10.00 10.03 0.29
C VAL A 269 10.88 9.90 -0.95
N ASN A 270 11.01 10.97 -1.75
CA ASN A 270 11.87 10.98 -2.93
C ASN A 270 13.36 10.74 -2.62
N ASP A 271 13.84 11.27 -1.50
CA ASP A 271 15.26 11.16 -1.11
C ASP A 271 15.62 9.81 -0.49
N ASN A 272 14.65 9.10 0.10
CA ASN A 272 14.89 7.91 0.92
C ASN A 272 14.33 6.60 0.36
N LEU A 273 13.36 6.66 -0.57
CA LEU A 273 12.74 5.49 -1.19
C LEU A 273 13.09 5.43 -2.69
N ASP A 274 12.95 4.24 -3.28
CA ASP A 274 13.14 4.05 -4.71
C ASP A 274 11.95 4.62 -5.49
N THR A 275 12.10 5.83 -6.02
CA THR A 275 11.10 6.51 -6.85
C THR A 275 11.45 6.48 -8.33
N SER A 276 12.34 5.58 -8.76
CA SER A 276 12.81 5.51 -10.15
C SER A 276 11.72 5.16 -11.17
N PHE A 277 10.61 4.57 -10.72
CA PHE A 277 9.42 4.29 -11.52
C PHE A 277 8.49 5.50 -11.69
N VAL A 278 8.69 6.58 -10.93
CA VAL A 278 7.84 7.77 -10.99
C VAL A 278 8.21 8.56 -12.24
N THR A 279 7.28 8.70 -13.17
CA THR A 279 7.49 9.39 -14.47
C THR A 279 7.26 10.90 -14.39
N GLU A 280 6.35 11.34 -13.52
CA GLU A 280 6.04 12.73 -13.24
C GLU A 280 6.35 13.05 -11.78
N THR A 281 5.35 13.25 -10.93
CA THR A 281 5.51 13.37 -9.48
C THR A 281 4.80 12.23 -8.75
N LEU A 282 5.23 11.94 -7.52
CA LEU A 282 4.60 10.90 -6.69
C LEU A 282 3.10 11.14 -6.51
N ILE A 283 2.70 12.40 -6.37
CA ILE A 283 1.30 12.76 -6.15
C ILE A 283 0.45 12.60 -7.41
N ASP A 284 1.06 12.60 -8.60
CA ASP A 284 0.32 12.40 -9.85
C ASP A 284 -0.16 10.96 -9.98
N LEU A 285 0.45 10.03 -9.22
CA LEU A 285 0.05 8.62 -9.16
C LEU A 285 -1.15 8.39 -8.23
N ILE A 286 -1.32 9.21 -7.19
CA ILE A 286 -2.51 9.16 -6.32
C ILE A 286 -3.75 9.55 -7.14
N GLY A 287 -4.83 8.79 -7.00
CA GLY A 287 -6.08 8.97 -7.73
C GLY A 287 -6.11 8.37 -9.14
N LYS A 288 -4.99 7.88 -9.69
CA LYS A 288 -4.99 7.18 -10.98
C LYS A 288 -5.77 5.87 -10.91
N SER A 289 -6.37 5.50 -12.02
CA SER A 289 -7.01 4.20 -12.20
C SER A 289 -6.03 3.09 -12.54
N SER A 290 -6.47 1.84 -12.38
CA SER A 290 -5.74 0.66 -12.84
C SER A 290 -5.41 0.75 -14.34
N ALA A 291 -6.32 1.27 -15.16
CA ALA A 291 -6.12 1.45 -16.60
C ALA A 291 -5.02 2.48 -16.92
N GLU A 292 -4.94 3.57 -16.15
CA GLU A 292 -3.89 4.58 -16.29
C GLU A 292 -2.53 4.03 -15.85
N LEU A 293 -2.48 3.31 -14.73
CA LEU A 293 -1.25 2.64 -14.28
C LEU A 293 -0.75 1.63 -15.32
N ASN A 294 -1.64 0.82 -15.89
CA ASN A 294 -1.28 -0.13 -16.94
C ASN A 294 -0.76 0.54 -18.21
N SER A 295 -1.21 1.77 -18.50
CA SER A 295 -0.70 2.56 -19.62
C SER A 295 0.70 3.11 -19.36
N LEU A 296 1.04 3.38 -18.10
CA LEU A 296 2.34 3.90 -17.68
C LEU A 296 3.39 2.79 -17.47
N TYR A 297 2.97 1.66 -16.89
CA TYR A 297 3.86 0.63 -16.35
C TYR A 297 3.70 -0.74 -17.01
N ALA A 298 2.79 -0.87 -17.98
CA ALA A 298 2.26 -2.17 -18.43
C ALA A 298 1.49 -2.89 -17.31
N ALA A 299 1.07 -4.12 -17.59
CA ALA A 299 0.32 -4.93 -16.62
C ALA A 299 1.18 -5.19 -15.36
N PRO A 300 0.56 -5.19 -14.16
CA PRO A 300 1.27 -5.54 -12.93
C PRO A 300 1.75 -6.99 -12.98
N ASP A 301 2.86 -7.26 -12.27
CA ASP A 301 3.39 -8.62 -12.12
C ASP A 301 2.40 -9.52 -11.39
N ARG A 302 1.60 -8.92 -10.50
CA ARG A 302 0.57 -9.62 -9.72
C ARG A 302 -0.55 -8.65 -9.31
N THR A 303 -1.74 -9.20 -9.13
CA THR A 303 -2.89 -8.49 -8.53
C THR A 303 -3.43 -9.25 -7.33
N PHE A 304 -3.99 -8.54 -6.36
CA PHE A 304 -4.76 -9.09 -5.25
C PHE A 304 -5.95 -8.16 -4.96
N SER A 305 -7.05 -8.70 -4.42
CA SER A 305 -8.23 -7.91 -4.06
C SER A 305 -8.81 -8.42 -2.75
N ASP A 306 -9.28 -7.51 -1.91
CA ASP A 306 -10.11 -7.81 -0.75
C ASP A 306 -11.47 -7.09 -0.86
N ASP A 307 -12.26 -7.10 0.22
CA ASP A 307 -13.59 -6.49 0.25
C ASP A 307 -13.58 -4.95 0.15
N VAL A 308 -12.41 -4.32 0.30
CA VAL A 308 -12.24 -2.86 0.38
C VAL A 308 -11.33 -2.34 -0.74
N ASN A 309 -10.26 -3.06 -1.06
CA ASN A 309 -9.20 -2.56 -1.93
C ASN A 309 -8.75 -3.59 -2.98
N ASP A 310 -8.25 -3.06 -4.08
CA ASP A 310 -7.44 -3.76 -5.07
C ASP A 310 -5.96 -3.41 -4.89
N TYR A 311 -5.07 -4.36 -5.19
CA TYR A 311 -3.63 -4.20 -5.02
C TYR A 311 -2.91 -4.62 -6.31
N LEU A 312 -2.11 -3.72 -6.87
CA LEU A 312 -1.38 -3.93 -8.12
C LEU A 312 0.13 -3.91 -7.85
N PHE A 313 0.80 -5.04 -8.03
CA PHE A 313 2.21 -5.22 -7.66
C PHE A 313 3.15 -5.04 -8.87
N TYR A 314 4.23 -4.29 -8.67
CA TYR A 314 5.26 -3.96 -9.64
C TYR A 314 6.65 -4.10 -8.99
N GLY A 315 7.20 -5.32 -9.01
CA GLY A 315 8.49 -5.63 -8.39
C GLY A 315 8.52 -5.31 -6.89
N ASN A 316 9.29 -4.29 -6.51
CA ASN A 316 9.52 -3.88 -5.12
C ASN A 316 8.48 -2.89 -4.57
N HIS A 317 7.51 -2.44 -5.38
CA HIS A 317 6.43 -1.57 -4.95
C HIS A 317 5.06 -2.09 -5.40
N PHE A 318 4.00 -1.58 -4.79
CA PHE A 318 2.64 -1.84 -5.23
C PHE A 318 1.74 -0.64 -4.96
N PHE A 319 0.65 -0.56 -5.70
CA PHE A 319 -0.39 0.43 -5.51
C PHE A 319 -1.59 -0.22 -4.81
N THR A 320 -2.13 0.47 -3.81
CA THR A 320 -3.43 0.14 -3.21
C THR A 320 -4.48 1.04 -3.83
N LEU A 321 -5.53 0.45 -4.40
CA LEU A 321 -6.62 1.13 -5.06
C LEU A 321 -7.91 0.91 -4.27
N GLN A 322 -8.67 1.98 -4.08
CA GLN A 322 -10.04 1.94 -3.57
C GLN A 322 -10.94 2.56 -4.64
N ASP A 323 -12.05 1.90 -4.99
CA ASP A 323 -12.94 2.32 -6.07
C ASP A 323 -12.22 2.63 -7.40
N ASP A 324 -11.28 1.76 -7.78
CA ASP A 324 -10.38 1.90 -8.95
C ASP A 324 -9.58 3.22 -8.93
N ARG A 325 -9.18 3.71 -7.76
CA ARG A 325 -8.31 4.87 -7.60
C ARG A 325 -7.21 4.59 -6.62
N VAL A 326 -5.96 4.90 -6.99
CA VAL A 326 -4.81 4.76 -6.11
C VAL A 326 -4.99 5.65 -4.87
N ILE A 327 -5.04 5.02 -3.69
CA ILE A 327 -5.05 5.71 -2.39
C ILE A 327 -3.73 5.57 -1.65
N ALA A 328 -2.88 4.61 -2.05
CA ALA A 328 -1.57 4.42 -1.44
C ALA A 328 -0.55 3.81 -2.40
N ILE A 329 0.72 4.09 -2.10
CA ILE A 329 1.91 3.49 -2.72
C ILE A 329 2.73 2.85 -1.61
N ASP A 330 3.04 1.58 -1.77
CA ASP A 330 3.80 0.81 -0.80
C ASP A 330 5.12 0.34 -1.42
N TRP A 331 6.23 0.61 -0.74
CA TRP A 331 7.53 0.01 -1.00
C TRP A 331 7.68 -1.20 -0.09
N SER A 332 7.79 -2.40 -0.68
CA SER A 332 7.79 -3.66 0.06
C SER A 332 9.11 -3.92 0.79
N GLU A 333 10.21 -3.37 0.29
CA GLU A 333 11.57 -3.59 0.78
C GLU A 333 12.38 -2.30 0.84
N ALA A 334 12.18 -1.52 1.91
CA ALA A 334 12.90 -0.28 2.16
C ALA A 334 13.79 -0.40 3.40
N ASP A 335 15.03 0.11 3.29
CA ASP A 335 15.97 0.29 4.41
C ASP A 335 15.60 1.55 5.20
N VAL A 336 14.50 1.46 5.94
CA VAL A 336 13.93 2.54 6.77
C VAL A 336 13.58 1.99 8.16
N THR A 337 14.29 2.52 9.16
CA THR A 337 14.00 2.31 10.59
C THR A 337 13.13 3.43 11.14
N ASN A 338 12.58 3.24 12.34
CA ASN A 338 11.89 4.33 13.06
C ASN A 338 12.84 5.52 13.30
N ASP A 339 14.11 5.26 13.64
CA ASP A 339 15.12 6.33 13.79
C ASP A 339 15.32 7.13 12.49
N LYS A 340 15.36 6.43 11.35
CA LYS A 340 15.50 7.09 10.04
C LYS A 340 14.24 7.87 9.69
N LEU A 341 13.06 7.31 9.93
CA LEU A 341 11.78 8.02 9.74
C LEU A 341 11.69 9.25 10.66
N ALA A 342 12.16 9.15 11.90
CA ALA A 342 12.15 10.24 12.87
C ALA A 342 13.06 11.43 12.50
N THR A 343 13.95 11.27 11.50
CA THR A 343 14.69 12.40 10.92
C THR A 343 13.80 13.35 10.12
N LEU A 344 12.65 12.88 9.62
CA LEU A 344 11.64 13.70 8.97
C LEU A 344 10.94 14.59 9.98
N ALA A 345 10.42 13.99 11.04
CA ALA A 345 9.69 14.63 12.13
C ALA A 345 9.56 13.65 13.31
N PRO A 346 9.28 14.12 14.53
CA PRO A 346 8.88 13.23 15.63
C PRO A 346 7.73 12.31 15.19
N LEU A 347 7.82 11.02 15.51
CA LEU A 347 6.79 10.05 15.16
C LEU A 347 5.51 10.37 15.93
N GLN A 348 4.41 10.53 15.22
CA GLN A 348 3.13 10.93 15.81
C GLN A 348 2.40 9.73 16.43
N LEU A 349 2.71 8.55 15.93
CA LEU A 349 2.36 7.26 16.52
C LEU A 349 3.52 6.30 16.25
N GLU A 350 3.88 5.50 17.25
CA GLU A 350 4.93 4.50 17.09
C GLU A 350 4.70 3.24 17.94
N SER A 351 5.31 2.15 17.49
CA SER A 351 5.58 0.96 18.28
C SER A 351 7.02 0.52 18.02
N GLU A 352 7.48 -0.56 18.65
CA GLU A 352 8.80 -1.14 18.36
C GLU A 352 8.99 -1.50 16.87
N THR A 353 7.91 -1.79 16.15
CA THR A 353 7.96 -2.27 14.76
C THR A 353 7.27 -1.36 13.76
N THR A 354 6.64 -0.28 14.20
CA THR A 354 5.88 0.62 13.33
C THR A 354 6.10 2.09 13.67
N GLY A 355 5.93 2.96 12.68
CA GLY A 355 6.06 4.41 12.86
C GLY A 355 5.17 5.17 11.88
N LEU A 356 4.65 6.31 12.32
CA LEU A 356 3.73 7.16 11.57
C LEU A 356 4.22 8.62 11.60
N VAL A 357 4.26 9.23 10.42
CA VAL A 357 4.36 10.68 10.24
C VAL A 357 3.28 11.11 9.25
N MET A 358 2.55 12.16 9.57
CA MET A 358 1.45 12.70 8.79
C MET A 358 1.75 14.12 8.36
N SER A 359 1.26 14.46 7.18
CA SER A 359 1.18 15.82 6.68
C SER A 359 -0.29 16.23 6.62
N ASN A 360 -0.63 17.32 5.93
CA ASN A 360 -2.03 17.75 5.82
C ASN A 360 -2.84 16.83 4.91
N SER A 361 -2.19 16.26 3.89
CA SER A 361 -2.86 15.48 2.84
C SER A 361 -2.41 14.02 2.78
N TYR A 362 -1.34 13.65 3.48
CA TYR A 362 -0.72 12.33 3.37
C TYR A 362 -0.28 11.77 4.71
N ARG A 363 -0.18 10.44 4.78
CA ARG A 363 0.50 9.74 5.85
C ARG A 363 1.62 8.87 5.29
N LEU A 364 2.71 8.82 6.05
CA LEU A 364 3.85 7.95 5.81
C LEU A 364 3.94 6.95 6.96
N GLN A 365 3.65 5.69 6.65
CA GLN A 365 3.65 4.58 7.59
C GLN A 365 4.84 3.68 7.33
N ARG A 366 5.50 3.21 8.39
CA ARG A 366 6.58 2.23 8.31
C ARG A 366 6.21 0.98 9.08
N PHE A 367 6.55 -0.18 8.53
CA PHE A 367 6.32 -1.51 9.11
C PHE A 367 7.59 -2.35 9.00
N ALA A 368 8.26 -2.67 10.12
CA ALA A 368 9.40 -3.60 10.14
C ALA A 368 8.99 -4.96 9.57
N LYS A 369 9.83 -5.58 8.74
CA LYS A 369 9.62 -6.94 8.26
C LYS A 369 10.33 -7.92 9.21
N ASP A 370 9.56 -8.83 9.78
CA ASP A 370 10.04 -9.76 10.81
C ASP A 370 11.26 -10.56 10.32
N GLY A 371 12.29 -10.64 11.15
CA GLY A 371 13.51 -11.39 10.85
C GLY A 371 14.44 -10.73 9.83
N THR A 372 14.21 -9.47 9.45
CA THR A 372 15.05 -8.71 8.52
C THR A 372 15.28 -7.27 9.01
N ASP A 373 16.27 -6.58 8.45
CA ASP A 373 16.48 -5.13 8.67
C ASP A 373 15.63 -4.26 7.72
N LEU A 374 14.81 -4.88 6.86
CA LEU A 374 13.97 -4.20 5.88
C LEU A 374 12.61 -3.84 6.46
N SER A 375 11.92 -2.94 5.77
CA SER A 375 10.58 -2.49 6.13
C SER A 375 9.69 -2.34 4.90
N ARG A 376 8.38 -2.53 5.08
CA ARG A 376 7.38 -1.96 4.20
C ARG A 376 7.21 -0.49 4.58
N VAL A 377 7.22 0.41 3.61
CA VAL A 377 6.90 1.83 3.81
C VAL A 377 5.73 2.18 2.92
N ARG A 378 4.70 2.81 3.46
CA ARG A 378 3.49 3.23 2.73
C ARG A 378 3.36 4.73 2.75
N LEU A 379 3.20 5.33 1.57
CA LEU A 379 2.67 6.68 1.39
C LEU A 379 1.19 6.55 1.03
N ALA A 380 0.30 7.08 1.86
CA ALA A 380 -1.15 7.01 1.61
C ALA A 380 -1.79 8.40 1.70
N GLU A 381 -2.85 8.60 0.91
CA GLU A 381 -3.70 9.79 1.01
C GLU A 381 -4.45 9.81 2.35
N GLN A 382 -4.53 10.99 2.95
CA GLN A 382 -5.30 11.23 4.16
C GLN A 382 -6.68 11.79 3.81
N ASN A 383 -7.60 10.91 3.43
CA ASN A 383 -9.01 11.23 3.24
C ASN A 383 -9.73 11.14 4.59
N LEU A 384 -9.64 12.21 5.41
CA LEU A 384 -10.24 12.29 6.74
C LEU A 384 -11.11 13.55 6.93
#